data_AF-A0AAN9A6Y4-F1
#
_entry.id   AF-A0AAN9A6Y4-F1
#
_cell.length_a   1.000
_cell.length_b   1.000
_cell.length_c   1.000
_cell.angle_alpha   90.00
_cell.angle_beta   90.00
_cell.angle_gamma   90.00
#
_symmetry.space_group_name_H-M   'P 1'
#
loop_
_entity.id
_entity.type
_entity.pdbx_description
1 polymer ?
#
loop_
_entity_poly.entity_id
_entity_poly.type
_entity_poly.pdbx_seq_one_letter_code
_entity_poly.pdbx_strand_id
1 'polypeptide(L)'
;MNLGSTTFLLVVEHQVPHTPGKLRVYGHDVSTDKMVLVTIVELWGGDDVDAITEGNGALIAVTSRASTLTNATVSIFTASFNNQILIIEALQTIHVSEAYHCSFSVMPSGEIGLFIQTLNRIHLYLWKCVKFLYARQIITPGAVWPSSEAFLYGDPGVLLIPFSGYGSWDPFSKEHTLYVLNSTLYTAIYRGDTVILPSYLL
;
A
#
# COMPACT_ATOMS: atom_id res chain seq x y z
N MET A 1 0.58 -2.70 11.79
CA MET A 1 -0.71 -2.04 12.08
C MET A 1 -0.96 -2.08 13.59
N ASN A 2 -1.44 -1.00 14.20
CA ASN A 2 -1.83 -0.98 15.62
C ASN A 2 -3.35 -0.90 15.74
N LEU A 3 -3.95 -1.76 16.56
CA LEU A 3 -5.39 -1.74 16.82
C LEU A 3 -5.63 -1.86 18.32
N GLY A 4 -6.16 -0.80 18.93
CA GLY A 4 -6.17 -0.66 20.38
C GLY A 4 -4.74 -0.65 20.94
N SER A 5 -4.49 -1.48 21.95
CA SER A 5 -3.15 -1.65 22.55
C SER A 5 -2.31 -2.74 21.87
N THR A 6 -2.83 -3.40 20.84
CA THR A 6 -2.18 -4.56 20.22
C THR A 6 -1.54 -4.19 18.90
N THR A 7 -0.29 -4.61 18.73
CA THR A 7 0.45 -4.49 17.47
C THR A 7 0.24 -5.74 16.64
N PHE A 8 -0.03 -5.54 15.35
CA PHE A 8 -0.25 -6.60 14.37
C PHE A 8 0.75 -6.52 13.21
N LEU A 9 1.26 -7.69 12.83
CA LEU A 9 2.02 -7.90 11.60
C LEU A 9 1.11 -8.55 10.56
N LEU A 10 1.08 -7.94 9.38
CA LEU A 10 0.37 -8.44 8.21
C LEU A 10 1.39 -9.05 7.27
N VAL A 11 1.17 -10.30 6.87
CA VAL A 11 2.04 -11.01 5.93
C VAL A 11 1.19 -11.53 4.80
N VAL A 12 1.44 -11.01 3.60
CA VAL A 12 0.84 -11.55 2.39
C VAL A 12 1.77 -12.58 1.78
N GLU A 13 1.23 -13.77 1.52
CA GLU A 13 1.96 -14.81 0.84
C GLU A 13 1.91 -14.58 -0.67
N HIS A 14 3.03 -14.13 -1.22
CA HIS A 14 3.22 -14.07 -2.65
C HIS A 14 3.28 -15.49 -3.22
N GLN A 15 2.30 -15.84 -4.06
CA GLN A 15 2.25 -17.12 -4.74
C GLN A 15 2.23 -16.94 -6.25
N VAL A 16 2.69 -18.00 -6.93
CA VAL A 16 2.71 -18.14 -8.38
C VAL A 16 1.32 -17.80 -8.96
N PRO A 17 1.25 -17.15 -10.13
CA PRO A 17 -0.02 -16.84 -10.81
C PRO A 17 -1.00 -18.02 -10.78
N HIS A 18 -2.27 -17.72 -10.49
CA HIS A 18 -3.39 -18.68 -10.42
C HIS A 18 -3.49 -19.58 -9.16
N THR A 19 -2.73 -19.28 -8.11
CA THR A 19 -2.88 -19.97 -6.81
C THR A 19 -3.54 -19.04 -5.79
N PRO A 20 -4.52 -19.51 -4.97
CA PRO A 20 -5.07 -18.70 -3.89
C PRO A 20 -3.96 -18.21 -2.94
N GLY A 21 -3.93 -16.89 -2.72
CA GLY A 21 -3.01 -16.24 -1.80
C GLY A 21 -3.58 -16.22 -0.38
N LYS A 22 -2.76 -15.83 0.60
CA LYS A 22 -3.20 -15.71 1.99
C LYS A 22 -2.68 -14.42 2.61
N LEU A 23 -3.55 -13.72 3.33
CA LEU A 23 -3.16 -12.72 4.30
C LEU A 23 -3.12 -13.39 5.67
N ARG A 24 -1.91 -13.58 6.20
CA ARG A 24 -1.71 -14.03 7.57
C ARG A 24 -1.58 -12.83 8.48
N VAL A 25 -2.33 -12.86 9.58
CA VAL A 25 -2.33 -11.78 10.57
C VAL A 25 -1.78 -12.33 11.87
N TYR A 26 -0.67 -11.76 12.31
CA TYR A 26 -0.02 -12.09 13.57
C TYR A 26 -0.24 -10.96 14.56
N GLY A 27 -0.65 -11.30 15.79
CA GLY A 27 -0.74 -10.36 16.90
C GLY A 27 0.47 -10.52 17.82
N HIS A 28 0.94 -9.41 18.40
CA HIS A 28 2.00 -9.44 19.40
C HIS A 28 1.44 -9.93 20.74
N ASP A 29 1.92 -11.08 21.20
CA ASP A 29 1.69 -11.58 22.55
C ASP A 29 2.74 -11.01 23.50
N VAL A 30 2.32 -10.08 24.33
CA VAL A 30 3.17 -9.36 25.29
C VAL A 30 3.73 -10.30 26.37
N SER A 31 3.05 -11.41 26.68
CA SER A 31 3.49 -12.34 27.72
C SER A 31 4.69 -13.18 27.30
N THR A 32 4.78 -13.51 26.01
CA THR A 32 5.86 -14.31 25.42
C THR A 32 6.82 -13.49 24.56
N ASP A 33 6.52 -12.21 24.36
CA ASP A 33 7.19 -11.27 23.46
C ASP A 33 7.37 -11.82 22.04
N LYS A 34 6.29 -12.41 21.50
CA LYS A 34 6.31 -13.08 20.19
C LYS A 34 5.12 -12.67 19.33
N MET A 35 5.31 -12.74 18.01
CA MET A 35 4.21 -12.65 17.06
C MET A 35 3.53 -14.01 16.93
N VAL A 36 2.25 -14.07 17.26
CA VAL A 36 1.44 -15.30 17.23
C VAL A 36 0.39 -15.17 16.13
N LEU A 37 0.19 -16.22 15.33
CA LEU A 37 -0.82 -16.24 14.29
C LEU A 37 -2.22 -16.11 14.91
N VAL A 38 -2.95 -15.07 14.54
CA VAL A 38 -4.31 -14.78 15.02
C VAL A 38 -5.35 -15.28 14.03
N THR A 39 -5.16 -14.98 12.75
CA THR A 39 -6.10 -15.39 11.71
C THR A 39 -5.43 -15.47 10.33
N ILE A 40 -6.09 -16.17 9.41
CA ILE A 40 -5.73 -16.27 8.01
C ILE A 40 -6.95 -15.85 7.20
N VAL A 41 -6.76 -14.92 6.27
CA VAL A 41 -7.76 -14.52 5.28
C VAL A 41 -7.33 -15.05 3.92
N GLU A 42 -8.22 -15.80 3.27
CA GLU A 42 -7.98 -16.31 1.91
C GLU A 42 -8.12 -15.18 0.88
N LEU A 43 -7.21 -15.13 -0.07
CA LEU A 43 -7.11 -14.10 -1.10
C LEU A 43 -7.08 -14.72 -2.50
N TRP A 44 -7.42 -13.93 -3.51
CA TRP A 44 -7.26 -14.30 -4.93
C TRP A 44 -5.83 -14.03 -5.45
N GLY A 45 -4.84 -14.27 -4.60
CA GLY A 45 -3.43 -13.87 -4.77
C GLY A 45 -3.08 -12.67 -3.88
N GLY A 46 -1.80 -12.36 -3.76
CA GLY A 46 -1.38 -11.24 -2.94
C GLY A 46 0.09 -10.93 -3.14
N ASP A 47 0.38 -9.66 -3.39
CA ASP A 47 1.71 -9.19 -3.77
C ASP A 47 2.20 -8.11 -2.82
N ASP A 48 1.27 -7.31 -2.31
CA ASP A 48 1.55 -6.17 -1.46
C ASP A 48 0.39 -5.94 -0.50
N VAL A 49 0.69 -5.40 0.68
CA VAL A 49 -0.29 -5.09 1.72
C VAL A 49 0.09 -3.81 2.43
N ASP A 50 -0.92 -2.99 2.67
CA ASP A 50 -0.81 -1.87 3.60
C ASP A 50 -2.04 -1.80 4.50
N ALA A 51 -1.90 -1.15 5.65
CA ALA A 51 -2.98 -0.99 6.60
C ALA A 51 -2.86 0.29 7.42
N ILE A 52 -4.02 0.92 7.65
CA ILE A 52 -4.15 2.15 8.42
C ILE A 52 -5.24 2.01 9.47
N THR A 53 -4.99 2.53 10.67
CA THR A 53 -5.98 2.57 11.75
C THR A 53 -7.00 3.68 11.47
N GLU A 54 -8.29 3.37 11.59
CA GLU A 54 -9.40 4.32 11.41
C GLU A 54 -10.40 4.13 12.56
N GLY A 55 -10.55 5.17 13.39
CA GLY A 55 -11.37 5.09 14.60
C GLY A 55 -10.97 3.92 15.52
N ASN A 56 -11.93 3.05 15.81
CA ASN A 56 -11.73 1.83 16.62
C ASN A 56 -11.39 0.59 15.79
N GLY A 57 -11.19 0.76 14.49
CA GLY A 57 -10.91 -0.28 13.52
C GLY A 57 -9.63 0.00 12.74
N ALA A 58 -9.42 -0.79 11.70
CA ALA A 58 -8.41 -0.52 10.70
C ALA A 58 -8.91 -0.92 9.31
N LEU A 59 -8.35 -0.26 8.31
CA LEU A 59 -8.51 -0.61 6.91
C LEU A 59 -7.24 -1.33 6.47
N ILE A 60 -7.42 -2.42 5.72
CA ILE A 60 -6.33 -3.21 5.13
C ILE A 60 -6.55 -3.23 3.63
N ALA A 61 -5.54 -2.86 2.85
CA ALA A 61 -5.53 -2.98 1.40
C ALA A 61 -4.54 -4.07 1.00
N VAL A 62 -4.98 -5.00 0.16
CA VAL A 62 -4.12 -6.03 -0.41
C VAL A 62 -4.16 -5.92 -1.93
N THR A 63 -3.00 -5.69 -2.55
CA THR A 63 -2.86 -5.76 -3.99
C THR A 63 -2.64 -7.21 -4.39
N SER A 64 -3.46 -7.72 -5.30
CA SER A 64 -3.38 -9.06 -5.87
C SER A 64 -3.16 -8.95 -7.38
N ARG A 65 -2.15 -9.66 -7.91
CA ARG A 65 -1.93 -9.78 -9.35
C ARG A 65 -2.18 -11.21 -9.80
N ALA A 66 -3.20 -11.40 -10.63
CA ALA A 66 -3.47 -12.71 -11.25
C ALA A 66 -2.50 -12.99 -12.42
N SER A 67 -1.91 -11.96 -13.01
CA SER A 67 -0.88 -12.03 -14.05
C SER A 67 0.03 -10.81 -13.96
N THR A 68 1.21 -10.89 -14.59
CA THR A 68 2.20 -9.81 -14.60
C THR A 68 1.76 -8.54 -15.33
N LEU A 69 0.67 -8.58 -16.13
CA LEU A 69 0.42 -7.52 -17.13
C LEU A 69 -1.01 -7.00 -17.25
N THR A 70 -2.06 -7.64 -16.71
CA THR A 70 -3.43 -7.19 -17.06
C THR A 70 -4.47 -7.21 -15.95
N ASN A 71 -4.47 -8.24 -15.10
CA ASN A 71 -5.51 -8.42 -14.09
C ASN A 71 -4.94 -8.23 -12.69
N ALA A 72 -4.99 -6.98 -12.22
CA ALA A 72 -4.67 -6.63 -10.85
C ALA A 72 -5.90 -6.06 -10.13
N THR A 73 -6.02 -6.40 -8.86
CA THR A 73 -7.10 -5.96 -7.98
C THR A 73 -6.55 -5.53 -6.65
N VAL A 74 -7.15 -4.52 -6.05
CA VAL A 74 -6.90 -4.16 -4.66
C VAL A 74 -8.13 -4.56 -3.84
N SER A 75 -7.97 -5.54 -2.96
CA SER A 75 -9.01 -5.97 -2.03
C SER A 75 -8.88 -5.19 -0.73
N ILE A 76 -9.96 -4.57 -0.31
CA ILE A 76 -10.05 -3.76 0.91
C ILE A 76 -10.83 -4.55 1.95
N PHE A 77 -10.28 -4.59 3.16
CA PHE A 77 -10.87 -5.24 4.32
C PHE A 77 -10.98 -4.24 5.47
N THR A 78 -11.99 -4.44 6.32
CA THR A 78 -12.08 -3.81 7.63
C THR A 78 -11.63 -4.79 8.70
N ALA A 79 -10.84 -4.33 9.65
CA ALA A 79 -10.43 -5.09 10.83
C ALA A 79 -10.93 -4.41 12.10
N SER A 80 -11.61 -5.15 12.97
CA SER A 80 -12.09 -4.63 14.25
C SER A 80 -12.12 -5.73 15.31
N PHE A 81 -12.15 -5.34 16.58
CA PHE A 81 -12.37 -6.29 17.66
C PHE A 81 -13.86 -6.43 17.98
N ASN A 82 -14.31 -7.67 18.10
CA ASN A 82 -15.60 -8.01 18.71
C ASN A 82 -15.34 -9.00 19.84
N ASN A 83 -15.65 -8.61 21.08
CA ASN A 83 -15.41 -9.43 22.27
C ASN A 83 -13.98 -10.03 22.33
N GLN A 84 -12.95 -9.19 22.11
CA GLN A 84 -11.52 -9.55 22.08
C GLN A 84 -11.07 -10.43 20.91
N ILE A 85 -11.98 -10.81 20.00
CA ILE A 85 -11.66 -11.55 18.78
C ILE A 85 -11.45 -10.53 17.65
N LEU A 86 -10.31 -10.64 16.96
CA LEU A 86 -10.07 -9.85 15.76
C LEU A 86 -10.93 -10.40 14.62
N ILE A 87 -11.81 -9.57 14.08
CA ILE A 87 -12.64 -9.87 12.91
C ILE A 87 -12.08 -9.08 11.73
N ILE A 88 -11.88 -9.75 10.60
CA ILE A 88 -11.49 -9.14 9.34
C ILE A 88 -12.56 -9.47 8.30
N GLU A 89 -13.15 -8.44 7.70
CA GLU A 89 -14.27 -8.57 6.76
C GLU A 89 -13.92 -7.89 5.44
N ALA A 90 -14.33 -8.50 4.33
CA ALA A 90 -14.16 -7.91 3.01
C ALA A 90 -15.11 -6.71 2.86
N LEU A 91 -14.56 -5.58 2.44
CA LEU A 91 -15.31 -4.33 2.27
C LEU A 91 -15.55 -4.00 0.79
N GLN A 92 -14.50 -4.03 -0.01
CA GLN A 92 -14.54 -3.57 -1.40
C GLN A 92 -13.43 -4.21 -2.22
N THR A 93 -13.68 -4.47 -3.49
CA THR A 93 -12.62 -4.79 -4.46
C THR A 93 -12.55 -3.67 -5.50
N ILE A 94 -11.34 -3.16 -5.75
CA ILE A 94 -11.08 -2.12 -6.74
C ILE A 94 -10.25 -2.74 -7.86
N HIS A 95 -10.73 -2.58 -9.10
CA HIS A 95 -10.02 -3.03 -10.29
C HIS A 95 -9.17 -1.89 -10.83
N VAL A 96 -7.86 -2.06 -10.82
CA VAL A 96 -6.88 -1.15 -11.45
C VAL A 96 -5.92 -2.02 -12.23
N SER A 97 -5.99 -1.94 -13.57
CA SER A 97 -5.08 -2.69 -14.45
C SER A 97 -3.64 -2.38 -14.09
N GLU A 98 -2.79 -3.40 -14.08
CA GLU A 98 -1.35 -3.28 -13.80
C GLU A 98 -0.99 -2.74 -12.40
N ALA A 99 -1.94 -2.72 -11.46
CA ALA A 99 -1.62 -2.37 -10.07
C ALA A 99 -0.61 -3.36 -9.47
N TYR A 100 0.42 -2.84 -8.81
CA TYR A 100 1.42 -3.68 -8.13
C TYR A 100 1.69 -3.25 -6.68
N HIS A 101 1.24 -2.06 -6.27
CA HIS A 101 1.42 -1.56 -4.91
C HIS A 101 0.21 -0.71 -4.50
N CYS A 102 -0.14 -0.79 -3.23
CA CYS A 102 -1.13 0.08 -2.62
C CYS A 102 -0.61 0.65 -1.30
N SER A 103 -0.93 1.91 -1.04
CA SER A 103 -0.63 2.55 0.25
C SER A 103 -1.76 3.46 0.72
N PHE A 104 -1.92 3.56 2.01
CA PHE A 104 -2.79 4.52 2.66
C PHE A 104 -2.02 5.76 3.08
N SER A 105 -2.69 6.91 3.09
CA SER A 105 -2.17 8.11 3.74
C SER A 105 -3.31 8.96 4.27
N VAL A 106 -3.08 9.70 5.34
CA VAL A 106 -4.05 10.70 5.83
C VAL A 106 -3.82 12.00 5.05
N MET A 107 -4.82 12.40 4.29
CA MET A 107 -4.83 13.66 3.55
C MET A 107 -4.93 14.85 4.52
N PRO A 108 -4.46 16.05 4.14
CA PRO A 108 -4.57 17.27 4.94
C PRO A 108 -6.00 17.64 5.34
N SER A 109 -6.99 17.21 4.54
CA SER A 109 -8.41 17.33 4.87
C SER A 109 -8.87 16.43 6.02
N GLY A 110 -7.99 15.56 6.54
CA GLY A 110 -8.30 14.51 7.51
C GLY A 110 -8.85 13.23 6.89
N GLU A 111 -9.09 13.22 5.58
CA GLU A 111 -9.61 12.05 4.88
C GLU A 111 -8.52 11.01 4.63
N ILE A 112 -8.87 9.73 4.66
CA ILE A 112 -7.93 8.67 4.28
C ILE A 112 -7.89 8.56 2.76
N GLY A 113 -6.71 8.70 2.17
CA GLY A 113 -6.42 8.40 0.78
C GLY A 113 -5.86 6.99 0.62
N LEU A 114 -6.35 6.26 -0.38
CA LEU A 114 -5.77 5.01 -0.88
C LEU A 114 -5.13 5.31 -2.23
N PHE A 115 -3.81 5.13 -2.30
CA PHE A 115 -3.01 5.29 -3.49
C PHE A 115 -2.73 3.91 -4.08
N ILE A 116 -3.19 3.67 -5.30
CA ILE A 116 -2.93 2.44 -6.04
C ILE A 116 -1.98 2.77 -7.18
N GLN A 117 -0.80 2.16 -7.16
CA GLN A 117 0.27 2.46 -8.10
C GLN A 117 0.32 1.43 -9.23
N THR A 118 0.48 1.94 -10.46
CA THR A 118 0.76 1.19 -11.69
C THR A 118 2.04 1.72 -12.32
N LEU A 119 2.51 1.14 -13.43
CA LEU A 119 3.86 1.41 -13.95
C LEU A 119 4.11 2.90 -14.19
N ASN A 120 3.09 3.61 -14.65
CA ASN A 120 3.15 5.00 -15.10
C ASN A 120 2.04 5.88 -14.50
N ARG A 121 1.28 5.37 -13.52
CA ARG A 121 0.15 6.09 -12.93
C ARG A 121 0.01 5.78 -11.45
N ILE A 122 -0.57 6.72 -10.74
CA ILE A 122 -1.11 6.52 -9.39
C ILE A 122 -2.58 6.89 -9.41
N HIS A 123 -3.42 5.97 -8.96
CA HIS A 123 -4.85 6.16 -8.79
C HIS A 123 -5.12 6.48 -7.33
N LEU A 124 -5.71 7.66 -7.07
CA LEU A 124 -6.11 8.08 -5.75
C LEU A 124 -7.61 7.80 -5.55
N TYR A 125 -7.92 7.08 -4.49
CA TYR A 125 -9.26 6.89 -3.98
C TYR A 125 -9.36 7.53 -2.60
N LEU A 126 -10.50 8.14 -2.27
CA LEU A 126 -10.74 8.73 -0.97
C LEU A 126 -11.75 7.91 -0.18
N TRP A 127 -11.48 7.73 1.11
CA TRP A 127 -12.39 7.11 2.06
C TRP A 127 -13.60 8.02 2.28
N LYS A 128 -14.78 7.56 1.86
CA LYS A 128 -16.04 8.32 1.96
C LYS A 128 -17.09 7.43 2.60
N CYS A 129 -17.38 7.72 3.86
CA CYS A 129 -18.33 6.99 4.72
C CYS A 129 -17.99 5.51 4.90
N VAL A 130 -18.26 4.68 3.88
CA VAL A 130 -18.20 3.21 3.96
C VAL A 130 -17.40 2.57 2.82
N LYS A 131 -16.85 3.37 1.90
CA LYS A 131 -16.09 2.84 0.76
C LYS A 131 -15.09 3.85 0.20
N PHE A 132 -14.16 3.35 -0.57
CA PHE A 132 -13.24 4.14 -1.36
C PHE A 132 -13.89 4.57 -2.67
N LEU A 133 -13.93 5.88 -2.91
CA LEU A 133 -14.40 6.48 -4.15
C LEU A 133 -13.21 6.98 -4.95
N TYR A 134 -13.21 6.70 -6.26
CA TYR A 134 -12.19 7.21 -7.16
C TYR A 134 -12.22 8.74 -7.13
N ALA A 135 -11.08 9.35 -6.85
CA ALA A 135 -10.93 10.79 -6.85
C ALA A 135 -10.24 11.24 -8.15
N ARG A 136 -9.08 10.67 -8.46
CA ARG A 136 -8.28 11.08 -9.63
C ARG A 136 -7.15 10.10 -9.94
N GLN A 137 -6.47 10.37 -11.04
CA GLN A 137 -5.24 9.71 -11.44
C GLN A 137 -4.13 10.74 -11.61
N ILE A 138 -2.90 10.36 -11.27
CA ILE A 138 -1.68 11.13 -11.46
C ILE A 138 -0.82 10.34 -12.43
N ILE A 139 -0.34 10.98 -13.50
CA ILE A 139 0.62 10.36 -14.42
C ILE A 139 1.99 10.47 -13.77
N THR A 140 2.71 9.36 -13.66
CA THR A 140 4.08 9.31 -13.17
C THR A 140 5.02 8.86 -14.29
N PRO A 141 6.28 9.29 -14.30
CA PRO A 141 7.30 8.68 -15.14
C PRO A 141 7.31 7.17 -14.89
N GLY A 142 7.46 6.38 -15.95
CA GLY A 142 7.53 4.92 -15.84
C GLY A 142 8.69 4.54 -14.93
N ALA A 143 8.40 3.96 -13.77
CA ALA A 143 9.44 3.51 -12.84
C ALA A 143 9.65 2.00 -12.99
N VAL A 144 10.91 1.56 -13.03
CA VAL A 144 11.26 0.16 -13.31
C VAL A 144 10.89 -0.76 -12.13
N TRP A 145 10.74 -0.21 -10.92
CA TRP A 145 10.21 -0.92 -9.76
C TRP A 145 9.65 0.05 -8.71
N PRO A 146 8.37 0.41 -8.77
CA PRO A 146 7.87 1.53 -7.97
C PRO A 146 7.30 0.99 -6.65
N SER A 147 8.11 0.34 -5.83
CA SER A 147 7.64 -0.12 -4.50
C SER A 147 7.90 0.97 -3.47
N SER A 148 7.17 2.08 -3.58
CA SER A 148 7.42 3.27 -2.78
C SER A 148 6.14 3.93 -2.29
N GLU A 149 6.05 4.08 -0.97
CA GLU A 149 4.93 4.73 -0.30
C GLU A 149 4.83 6.20 -0.72
N ALA A 150 3.67 6.61 -1.25
CA ALA A 150 3.43 8.01 -1.55
C ALA A 150 3.14 8.78 -0.25
N PHE A 151 3.80 9.91 -0.04
CA PHE A 151 3.59 10.73 1.17
C PHE A 151 3.40 12.21 0.85
N LEU A 152 2.68 12.90 1.71
CA LEU A 152 2.46 14.35 1.60
C LEU A 152 3.52 15.06 2.45
N TYR A 153 4.22 16.04 1.87
CA TYR A 153 5.24 16.81 2.58
C TYR A 153 5.06 18.30 2.36
N GLY A 154 5.06 19.05 3.47
CA GLY A 154 5.13 20.51 3.49
C GLY A 154 3.81 21.23 3.17
N ASP A 155 3.26 21.06 1.97
CA ASP A 155 2.09 21.79 1.47
C ASP A 155 0.90 20.82 1.26
N PRO A 156 -0.31 21.13 1.75
CA PRO A 156 -1.53 20.35 1.50
C PRO A 156 -1.80 20.03 0.02
N GLY A 157 -1.24 20.84 -0.88
CA GLY A 157 -1.28 20.64 -2.31
C GLY A 157 -0.03 19.97 -2.90
N VAL A 158 0.81 19.26 -2.16
CA VAL A 158 1.99 18.61 -2.77
C VAL A 158 2.05 17.15 -2.37
N LEU A 159 1.96 16.29 -3.38
CA LEU A 159 2.21 14.85 -3.24
C LEU A 159 3.64 14.57 -3.65
N LEU A 160 4.45 14.15 -2.68
CA LEU A 160 5.77 13.63 -2.94
C LEU A 160 5.65 12.12 -3.07
N ILE A 161 6.13 11.60 -4.19
CA ILE A 161 6.28 10.16 -4.33
C ILE A 161 7.79 9.94 -4.35
N PRO A 162 8.37 9.41 -3.25
CA PRO A 162 9.72 8.90 -3.34
C PRO A 162 9.68 7.77 -4.36
N PHE A 163 10.61 7.68 -5.30
CA PHE A 163 10.78 6.46 -6.08
C PHE A 163 12.15 5.89 -5.72
N SER A 164 12.19 4.66 -5.21
CA SER A 164 13.43 3.90 -5.15
C SER A 164 13.78 3.43 -6.55
N GLY A 165 14.78 4.06 -7.17
CA GLY A 165 15.48 3.45 -8.29
C GLY A 165 16.34 2.28 -7.81
N TYR A 166 16.77 1.43 -8.74
CA TYR A 166 17.59 0.24 -8.52
C TYR A 166 18.55 0.35 -7.33
N GLY A 167 18.43 -0.56 -6.36
CA GLY A 167 19.52 -0.89 -5.45
C GLY A 167 20.22 -2.14 -5.97
N SER A 168 21.53 -2.10 -6.19
CA SER A 168 22.30 -3.33 -6.44
C SER A 168 22.71 -3.93 -5.11
N TRP A 169 22.27 -5.14 -4.84
CA TRP A 169 22.76 -5.96 -3.74
C TRP A 169 24.07 -6.62 -4.15
N ASP A 170 25.18 -6.27 -3.48
CA ASP A 170 26.48 -6.94 -3.66
C ASP A 170 26.66 -8.02 -2.56
N PRO A 171 26.54 -9.31 -2.91
CA PRO A 171 26.70 -10.41 -1.95
C PRO A 171 28.12 -10.54 -1.39
N PHE A 172 29.10 -9.82 -1.94
CA PHE A 172 30.50 -9.85 -1.49
C PHE A 172 30.91 -8.63 -0.66
N SER A 173 30.00 -7.67 -0.44
CA SER A 173 30.25 -6.55 0.47
C SER A 173 30.26 -7.04 1.93
N LYS A 174 31.30 -6.69 2.69
CA LYS A 174 31.48 -7.13 4.09
C LYS A 174 30.37 -6.67 5.05
N GLU A 175 29.47 -5.80 4.61
CA GLU A 175 28.44 -5.16 5.44
C GLU A 175 27.00 -5.35 4.91
N HIS A 176 26.78 -6.17 3.88
CA HIS A 176 25.46 -6.30 3.23
C HIS A 176 24.84 -4.93 2.88
N THR A 177 25.66 -4.00 2.41
CA THR A 177 25.26 -2.62 2.18
C THR A 177 24.37 -2.53 0.95
N LEU A 178 23.14 -2.02 1.11
CA LEU A 178 22.28 -1.67 0.00
C LEU A 178 22.82 -0.37 -0.64
N TYR A 179 23.40 -0.47 -1.83
CA TYR A 179 23.78 0.72 -2.58
C TYR A 179 22.53 1.31 -3.24
N VAL A 180 22.02 2.42 -2.69
CA VAL A 180 20.97 3.21 -3.34
C VAL A 180 21.62 3.89 -4.55
N LEU A 181 21.48 3.33 -5.75
CA LEU A 181 22.18 3.84 -6.93
C LEU A 181 21.55 5.09 -7.52
N ASN A 182 20.26 5.37 -7.25
CA ASN A 182 19.58 6.65 -7.51
C ASN A 182 18.18 6.63 -6.89
N SER A 183 17.93 7.43 -5.85
CA SER A 183 16.57 7.74 -5.42
C SER A 183 16.15 9.07 -6.04
N THR A 184 15.24 9.04 -7.00
CA THR A 184 14.66 10.27 -7.56
C THR A 184 13.38 10.60 -6.80
N LEU A 185 13.37 11.74 -6.12
CA LEU A 185 12.17 12.26 -5.46
C LEU A 185 11.35 13.01 -6.51
N TYR A 186 10.17 12.50 -6.85
CA TYR A 186 9.28 13.21 -7.74
C TYR A 186 8.30 14.05 -6.93
N THR A 187 8.24 15.33 -7.28
CA THR A 187 7.29 16.27 -6.70
C THR A 187 6.11 16.42 -7.66
N ALA A 188 4.93 15.95 -7.26
CA ALA A 188 3.69 16.26 -7.94
C ALA A 188 3.01 17.43 -7.22
N ILE A 189 2.97 18.61 -7.86
CA ILE A 189 2.27 19.78 -7.33
C ILE A 189 0.79 19.69 -7.71
N TYR A 190 -0.09 19.65 -6.72
CA TYR A 190 -1.54 19.76 -6.83
C TYR A 190 -1.92 21.17 -7.30
N ARG A 191 -2.49 21.27 -8.50
CA ARG A 191 -3.17 22.48 -8.97
C ARG A 191 -4.44 22.09 -9.75
N GLY A 192 -5.48 21.67 -9.03
CA GLY A 192 -6.81 21.43 -9.62
C GLY A 192 -6.86 20.37 -10.73
N ASP A 193 -7.92 20.42 -11.55
CA ASP A 193 -8.48 19.31 -12.35
C ASP A 193 -7.60 18.78 -13.49
N THR A 194 -6.37 19.25 -13.66
CA THR A 194 -5.41 18.67 -14.61
C THR A 194 -3.99 18.91 -14.11
N VAL A 195 -3.28 17.84 -13.74
CA VAL A 195 -1.88 17.91 -13.31
C VAL A 195 -0.98 17.45 -14.45
N ILE A 196 -0.23 18.39 -15.02
CA ILE A 196 0.93 18.12 -15.89
C ILE A 196 2.16 18.21 -14.98
N LEU A 197 2.91 17.11 -14.82
CA LEU A 197 4.19 17.17 -14.13
C LEU A 197 5.16 18.03 -14.95
N PRO A 198 5.81 19.06 -14.37
CA PRO A 198 6.90 19.73 -15.05
C PRO A 198 8.05 18.73 -15.22
N SER A 199 8.47 18.50 -16.46
CA SER A 199 9.53 17.58 -16.86
C SER A 199 10.94 18.07 -16.50
N TYR A 200 11.10 18.85 -15.44
CA TYR A 200 12.38 19.44 -15.06
C TYR A 200 12.63 19.23 -13.57
N LEU A 201 13.47 18.23 -13.28
CA LEU A 201 14.64 18.31 -12.40
C LEU A 201 15.43 17.01 -12.65
N LEU A 202 16.61 17.20 -13.23
CA LEU A 202 17.58 16.20 -13.67
C LEU A 202 18.05 15.31 -12.51
#